data_AF-A0A2V7D6V0-F1
#
_entry.id   AF-A0A2V7D6V0-F1
#
_cell.length_a   1.000
_cell.length_b   1.000
_cell.length_c   1.000
_cell.angle_alpha   90.00
_cell.angle_beta   90.00
_cell.angle_gamma   90.00
#
_symmetry.space_group_name_H-M   'P 1'
#
loop_
_entity.id
_entity.type
_entity.pdbx_description
1 polymer ?
#
loop_
_entity_poly.entity_id
_entity_poly.type
_entity_poly.pdbx_seq_one_letter_code
_entity_poly.pdbx_strand_id
1 'polypeptide(L)' 'LSAWIRELGFRATAATSPDGTRLDGARLAAAAKLGTLDRNGKLVTAEFGTRVHIANVIRTDLPLAPA' A
#
# COMPACT_ATOMS: atom_id res chain seq x y z
N LEU A 1 -5.53 -3.75 -11.43
CA LEU A 1 -5.42 -4.80 -10.39
C LEU A 1 -6.73 -5.01 -9.61
N SER A 2 -7.33 -4.02 -8.95
CA SER A 2 -8.60 -4.22 -8.21
C SER A 2 -9.77 -4.72 -9.07
N ALA A 3 -9.86 -4.34 -10.35
CA ALA A 3 -10.83 -4.89 -11.29
C ALA A 3 -10.65 -6.41 -11.49
N TRP A 4 -9.42 -6.83 -11.78
CA TRP A 4 -9.09 -8.25 -11.93
C TRP A 4 -9.40 -9.08 -10.68
N ILE A 5 -9.11 -8.58 -9.48
CA ILE A 5 -9.45 -9.27 -8.23
C ILE A 5 -10.97 -9.46 -8.08
N ARG A 6 -11.77 -8.49 -8.54
CA ARG A 6 -13.24 -8.63 -8.58
C ARG A 6 -13.71 -9.66 -9.60
N GLU A 7 -13.02 -9.79 -10.73
CA GLU A 7 -13.31 -10.83 -11.73
C GLU A 7 -13.03 -12.24 -11.18
N LEU A 8 -12.07 -12.39 -10.27
CA LEU A 8 -11.83 -13.65 -9.55
C LEU A 8 -12.91 -13.97 -8.49
N GLY A 9 -13.89 -13.09 -8.27
CA GLY A 9 -14.98 -13.28 -7.31
C GLY A 9 -14.74 -12.68 -5.92
N PHE A 10 -13.64 -11.94 -5.72
CA PHE A 10 -13.29 -11.33 -4.44
C PHE A 10 -13.66 -9.85 -4.39
N ARG A 11 -13.92 -9.32 -3.19
CA ARG A 11 -14.14 -7.89 -3.00
C ARG A 11 -12.79 -7.18 -3.08
N ALA A 12 -12.67 -6.16 -3.94
CA ALA A 12 -11.48 -5.33 -3.96
C ALA A 12 -11.82 -3.85 -4.19
N THR A 13 -11.21 -2.99 -3.39
CA THR A 13 -11.34 -1.54 -3.48
C THR A 13 -9.95 -0.91 -3.56
N ALA A 14 -9.69 -0.16 -4.63
CA ALA A 14 -8.55 0.74 -4.67
C ALA A 14 -8.93 1.98 -3.87
N ALA A 15 -8.29 2.19 -2.73
CA ALA A 15 -8.45 3.44 -2.01
C ALA A 15 -7.56 4.49 -2.70
N THR A 16 -8.17 5.29 -3.56
CA THR A 16 -7.64 6.61 -3.89
C THR A 16 -7.91 7.51 -2.70
N SER A 17 -6.94 8.27 -2.23
CA SER A 17 -7.20 9.38 -1.31
C SER A 17 -7.48 10.60 -2.19
N PRO A 18 -8.72 11.06 -2.35
CA PRO A 18 -9.04 12.24 -3.17
C PRO A 18 -8.72 13.55 -2.42
N ASP A 19 -8.58 13.49 -1.10
CA ASP A 19 -8.61 14.64 -0.19
C ASP A 19 -7.31 14.80 0.62
N GLY A 20 -6.33 13.92 0.42
CA GLY A 20 -5.07 13.94 1.18
C GLY A 20 -5.19 13.45 2.64
N THR A 21 -6.38 13.05 3.11
CA THR A 21 -6.55 12.18 4.30
C THR A 21 -6.05 10.79 3.92
N ARG A 22 -4.73 10.66 4.00
CA ARG A 22 -3.96 9.46 3.74
C ARG A 22 -4.55 8.32 4.54
N LEU A 23 -5.08 7.32 3.84
CA LEU A 23 -4.79 5.95 4.23
C LEU A 23 -3.26 5.90 4.37
N ASP A 24 -2.74 5.56 5.55
CA ASP A 24 -1.32 5.65 5.90
C ASP A 24 -0.47 4.68 5.06
N GLY A 25 -0.33 4.94 3.75
CA GLY A 25 0.32 4.05 2.80
C GLY A 25 1.77 3.76 3.20
N ALA A 26 2.45 4.75 3.78
CA ALA A 26 3.80 4.56 4.32
C ALA A 26 3.81 3.56 5.49
N ARG A 27 2.85 3.65 6.42
CA ARG A 27 2.74 2.70 7.54
C ARG A 27 2.37 1.30 7.06
N LEU A 28 1.46 1.20 6.10
CA LEU A 28 1.09 -0.08 5.48
C LEU A 28 2.27 -0.71 4.74
N ALA A 29 3.04 0.08 4.01
CA ALA A 29 4.25 -0.39 3.33
C ALA A 29 5.32 -0.85 4.33
N ALA A 30 5.48 -0.15 5.46
CA ALA A 30 6.37 -0.58 6.54
C ALA A 30 5.88 -1.88 7.19
N ALA A 31 4.57 -2.02 7.44
CA ALA A 31 3.98 -3.26 7.96
C ALA A 31 4.14 -4.44 7.00
N ALA A 32 4.15 -4.18 5.69
CA ALA A 32 4.44 -5.15 4.64
C ALA A 32 5.95 -5.37 4.40
N LYS A 33 6.82 -4.85 5.28
CA LYS A 33 8.29 -4.99 5.24
C LYS A 33 8.95 -4.47 3.95
N LEU A 34 8.33 -3.50 3.28
CA LEU A 34 8.89 -2.86 2.07
C LEU A 34 9.96 -1.80 2.40
N GLY A 35 10.08 -1.42 3.68
CA GLY A 35 11.01 -0.41 4.16
C GLY A 35 10.71 0.01 5.61
N THR A 36 11.33 1.08 6.08
CA THR A 36 11.10 1.67 7.40
C THR A 36 10.56 3.10 7.28
N LEU A 37 9.99 3.63 8.35
CA LEU A 37 9.59 5.03 8.40
C LEU A 37 10.73 5.90 8.90
N ASP A 38 10.94 7.05 8.27
CA ASP A 38 11.78 8.10 8.83
C ASP A 38 11.05 8.88 9.94
N ARG A 39 11.76 9.83 10.55
CA ARG A 39 11.22 10.71 11.59
C ARG A 39 10.03 11.57 11.15
N ASN A 40 9.82 11.71 9.83
CA ASN A 40 8.73 12.48 9.24
C ASN A 40 7.58 11.58 8.76
N GLY A 41 7.65 10.26 9.01
CA GLY A 41 6.64 9.29 8.58
C GLY A 41 6.71 8.93 7.09
N LYS A 42 7.81 9.23 6.40
CA LYS A 42 8.02 8.85 4.99
C LYS A 42 8.66 7.46 4.92
N LEU A 43 8.26 6.66 3.94
CA LEU A 43 8.88 5.36 3.68
C LEU A 43 10.32 5.53 3.15
N VAL A 44 11.26 4.80 3.74
CA VAL A 44 12.65 4.67 3.33
C VAL A 44 12.90 3.22 2.95
N THR A 45 13.39 2.98 1.74
CA THR A 45 13.82 1.65 1.27
C THR A 45 15.34 1.59 1.18
N ALA A 46 15.91 0.38 1.22
CA ALA A 46 17.37 0.19 1.18
C ALA A 46 17.98 0.68 -0.14
N GLU A 47 17.30 0.43 -1.27
CA GLU A 47 17.83 0.71 -2.61
C GLU A 47 17.55 2.15 -3.07
N PHE A 48 16.36 2.68 -2.77
CA PHE A 48 15.89 3.95 -3.33
C PHE A 48 15.79 5.08 -2.29
N GLY A 49 16.08 4.79 -1.02
CA GLY A 49 15.87 5.71 0.08
C GLY A 49 14.42 6.18 0.10
N THR A 50 14.22 7.50 0.07
CA THR A 50 12.87 8.08 0.07
C THR A 50 12.30 8.35 -1.33
N ARG A 51 12.98 7.91 -2.40
CA ARG A 51 12.60 8.17 -3.80
C ARG A 51 11.60 7.12 -4.33
N VAL A 52 10.63 6.75 -3.50
CA VAL A 52 9.61 5.76 -3.81
C VAL A 52 8.21 6.38 -3.77
N HIS A 53 7.37 5.98 -4.71
CA HIS A 53 5.95 6.35 -4.74
C HIS A 53 5.12 5.11 -4.40
N ILE A 54 4.32 5.21 -3.34
CA ILE A 54 3.31 4.20 -3.03
C ILE A 54 2.10 4.55 -3.89
N ALA A 55 1.80 3.69 -4.88
CA ALA A 55 0.71 3.90 -5.82
C ALA A 55 -0.66 3.69 -5.15
N ASN A 56 -1.38 2.61 -5.50
CA ASN A 56 -2.71 2.35 -4.95
C ASN A 56 -2.64 1.29 -3.85
N VAL A 57 -3.16 1.63 -2.66
CA VAL A 57 -3.47 0.63 -1.64
C VAL A 57 -4.76 -0.07 -2.05
N ILE A 58 -4.69 -1.39 -2.24
CA ILE A 58 -5.85 -2.22 -2.55
C ILE A 58 -6.24 -2.99 -1.29
N ARG A 59 -7.45 -2.77 -0.81
CA ARG A 59 -8.07 -3.60 0.23
C ARG A 59 -8.85 -4.71 -0.45
N THR A 60 -8.65 -5.94 -0.01
CA THR A 60 -9.28 -7.12 -0.60
C THR A 60 -9.54 -8.20 0.44
N ASP A 61 -10.55 -9.05 0.20
CA ASP A 61 -10.80 -10.29 0.95
C ASP A 61 -10.19 -11.54 0.29
N LEU A 62 -9.51 -11.37 -0.86
CA LEU A 62 -8.65 -12.40 -1.45
C LEU A 62 -7.58 -12.83 -0.43
N PRO A 63 -7.49 -14.13 -0.06
CA PRO A 63 -6.45 -14.60 0.84
C PRO A 63 -5.07 -14.48 0.19
N LEU A 64 -4.16 -13.76 0.85
CA LEU A 64 -2.78 -13.57 0.43
C LEU A 64 -1.83 -14.10 1.49
N ALA A 65 -0.68 -14.61 1.07
CA ALA A 65 0.39 -14.93 2.00
C ALA A 65 0.83 -13.63 2.73
N PRO A 66 1.01 -13.68 4.06
CA PRO A 66 1.51 -12.53 4.81
C PRO A 66 2.97 -12.22 4.43
N ALA A 67 3.35 -10.94 4.57
CA ALA A 67 4.71 -10.45 4.33
C ALA A 67 5.64 -10.72 5.51
#